data_AF-A0A965RLA3-F1
#
_entry.id   AF-A0A965RLA3-F1
#
_cell.length_a   1.000
_cell.length_b   1.000
_cell.length_c   1.000
_cell.angle_alpha   90.00
_cell.angle_beta   90.00
_cell.angle_gamma   90.00
#
_symmetry.space_group_name_H-M   'P 1'
#
loop_
_entity.id
_entity.type
_entity.pdbx_description
1 polymer ?
#
loop_
_entity_poly.entity_id
_entity_poly.type
_entity_poly.pdbx_seq_one_letter_code
_entity_poly.pdbx_strand_id
1 'polypeptide(L)'
;MSSIPPLPFLNVKFSGPKQIARDMESLSGETFDKITDSFEKGSIIIMGVIWLVAILLCALAYLTVGQAASVHQKLNEALATEPQLPTVTQFNLSPPQLKPHADRLMERYGKSINVIFSGREDFLVIEASDSAQFSTWLSAINYLDTIAPDVRWRFERLCMGQDCDKSILMSATIKGEGVGIERPQPKQD
;
A
#
# COMPACT_ATOMS: atom_id res chain seq x y z
N MET A 1 -35.14 -17.36 26.25
CA MET A 1 -35.46 -18.41 25.25
C MET A 1 -34.30 -18.52 24.29
N SER A 2 -33.44 -19.54 24.46
CA SER A 2 -32.76 -20.30 23.40
C SER A 2 -31.88 -21.32 24.14
N SER A 3 -32.44 -22.51 24.32
CA SER A 3 -31.83 -23.66 24.98
C SER A 3 -31.18 -24.51 23.90
N ILE A 4 -29.86 -24.71 23.99
CA ILE A 4 -29.11 -25.63 23.13
C ILE A 4 -29.17 -27.01 23.81
N PRO A 5 -29.78 -28.05 23.20
CA PRO A 5 -29.76 -29.38 23.78
C PRO A 5 -28.41 -30.07 23.54
N PRO A 6 -27.91 -30.90 24.49
CA PRO A 6 -26.67 -31.67 24.33
C PRO A 6 -26.88 -32.89 23.43
N LEU A 7 -25.85 -33.22 22.64
CA LEU A 7 -25.80 -34.38 21.76
C LEU A 7 -25.77 -35.70 22.56
N PRO A 8 -26.41 -36.78 22.07
CA PRO A 8 -26.36 -38.09 22.69
C PRO A 8 -24.99 -38.77 22.44
N PHE A 9 -24.33 -39.17 23.52
CA PHE A 9 -23.21 -40.11 23.48
C PHE A 9 -23.70 -41.46 22.94
N LEU A 10 -23.31 -41.80 21.72
CA LEU A 10 -23.49 -43.15 21.17
C LEU A 10 -22.57 -44.11 21.93
N ASN A 11 -23.19 -44.90 22.80
CA ASN A 11 -22.59 -46.03 23.48
C ASN A 11 -22.41 -47.18 22.48
N VAL A 12 -21.32 -47.17 21.73
CA VAL A 12 -20.98 -48.25 20.79
C VAL A 12 -20.37 -49.39 21.58
N LYS A 13 -21.19 -50.40 21.87
CA LYS A 13 -20.75 -51.68 22.42
C LYS A 13 -19.95 -52.41 21.34
N PHE A 14 -18.62 -52.39 21.46
CA PHE A 14 -17.72 -53.14 20.57
C PHE A 14 -18.04 -54.63 20.64
N SER A 15 -18.67 -55.14 19.58
CA SER A 15 -18.82 -56.57 19.34
C SER A 15 -17.47 -57.14 18.90
N GLY A 16 -17.08 -58.27 19.46
CA GLY A 16 -15.73 -58.80 19.39
C GLY A 16 -15.25 -59.17 17.97
N PRO A 17 -13.92 -59.27 17.77
CA PRO A 17 -13.27 -59.39 16.46
C PRO A 17 -13.60 -60.66 15.66
N LYS A 18 -14.36 -61.61 16.23
CA LYS A 18 -14.72 -62.87 15.55
C LYS A 18 -15.95 -62.77 14.65
N GLN A 19 -16.77 -61.71 14.77
CA GLN A 19 -17.94 -61.51 13.91
C GLN A 19 -17.54 -60.80 12.60
N ILE A 20 -16.60 -59.85 12.67
CA ILE A 20 -16.17 -59.01 11.54
C ILE A 20 -15.46 -59.83 10.45
N ALA A 21 -14.71 -60.86 10.82
CA ALA A 21 -14.02 -61.72 9.86
C ALA A 21 -14.99 -62.58 9.01
N ARG A 22 -16.17 -62.93 9.54
CA ARG A 22 -17.13 -63.79 8.84
C ARG A 22 -18.01 -63.03 7.84
N ASP A 23 -18.25 -61.74 8.10
CA ASP A 23 -19.01 -60.87 7.19
C ASP A 23 -18.14 -60.26 6.08
N MET A 24 -16.82 -60.18 6.26
CA MET A 24 -15.89 -59.75 5.21
C MET A 24 -15.67 -60.82 4.12
N GLU A 25 -15.84 -62.11 4.45
CA GLU A 25 -15.62 -63.21 3.52
C GLU A 25 -16.83 -63.49 2.60
N SER A 26 -18.05 -63.04 2.98
CA SER A 26 -19.25 -63.22 2.15
C SER A 26 -19.53 -62.06 1.18
N LEU A 27 -18.83 -60.92 1.33
CA LEU A 27 -19.02 -59.72 0.50
C LEU A 27 -17.96 -59.56 -0.61
N SER A 28 -16.91 -60.40 -0.62
CA SER A 28 -15.70 -60.18 -1.44
C SER A 28 -15.68 -60.85 -2.81
N GLY A 29 -16.59 -61.79 -3.10
CA GLY A 29 -16.63 -62.48 -4.40
C GLY A 29 -17.54 -61.78 -5.43
N GLU A 30 -18.86 -61.89 -5.25
CA GLU A 30 -19.83 -61.47 -6.28
C GLU A 30 -20.00 -59.94 -6.42
N THR A 31 -19.76 -59.17 -5.35
CA THR A 31 -19.89 -57.70 -5.40
C THR A 31 -18.68 -57.05 -6.05
N PHE A 32 -17.47 -57.61 -5.82
CA PHE A 32 -16.24 -57.09 -6.40
C PHE A 32 -16.20 -57.30 -7.91
N ASP A 33 -16.61 -58.48 -8.38
CA ASP A 33 -16.66 -58.80 -9.82
C ASP A 33 -17.65 -57.90 -10.59
N LYS A 34 -18.78 -57.51 -9.98
CA LYS A 34 -19.72 -56.55 -10.60
C LYS A 34 -19.21 -55.11 -10.59
N ILE A 35 -18.42 -54.74 -9.58
CA ILE A 35 -17.80 -53.42 -9.47
C ILE A 35 -16.66 -53.30 -10.48
N THR A 36 -15.82 -54.32 -10.63
CA THR A 36 -14.70 -54.32 -11.59
C THR A 36 -15.19 -54.33 -13.05
N ASP A 37 -16.24 -55.08 -13.37
CA ASP A 37 -16.84 -55.12 -14.71
C ASP A 37 -17.54 -53.78 -15.09
N SER A 38 -18.04 -53.04 -14.08
CA SER A 38 -18.54 -51.66 -14.26
C SER A 38 -17.41 -50.62 -14.33
N PHE A 39 -16.29 -50.88 -13.64
CA PHE A 39 -15.10 -50.03 -13.67
C PHE A 39 -14.37 -50.07 -15.02
N GLU A 40 -14.38 -51.19 -15.73
CA GLU A 40 -13.69 -51.30 -17.03
C GLU A 40 -14.34 -50.39 -18.09
N LYS A 41 -15.68 -50.30 -18.10
CA LYS A 41 -16.42 -49.42 -19.02
C LYS A 41 -16.50 -47.96 -18.51
N GLY A 42 -16.59 -47.75 -17.21
CA GLY A 42 -16.66 -46.42 -16.60
C GLY A 42 -15.31 -45.68 -16.56
N SER A 43 -14.20 -46.41 -16.40
CA SER A 43 -12.86 -45.82 -16.25
C SER A 43 -12.39 -45.07 -17.49
N ILE A 44 -12.71 -45.56 -18.69
CA ILE A 44 -12.36 -44.91 -19.96
C ILE A 44 -13.10 -43.57 -20.10
N ILE A 45 -14.37 -43.52 -19.70
CA ILE A 45 -15.18 -42.29 -19.73
C ILE A 45 -14.62 -41.28 -18.71
N ILE A 46 -14.31 -41.72 -17.49
CA ILE A 46 -13.75 -40.87 -16.44
C ILE A 46 -12.38 -40.31 -16.85
N MET A 47 -11.50 -41.15 -17.41
CA MET A 47 -10.21 -40.69 -17.94
C MET A 47 -10.39 -39.68 -19.08
N GLY A 48 -11.34 -39.91 -19.98
CA GLY A 48 -11.67 -38.95 -21.05
C GLY A 48 -12.11 -37.59 -20.52
N VAL A 49 -12.95 -37.57 -19.47
CA VAL A 49 -13.39 -36.33 -18.82
C VAL A 49 -12.22 -35.62 -18.14
N ILE A 50 -11.33 -36.36 -17.45
CA ILE A 50 -10.14 -35.79 -16.80
C ILE A 50 -9.22 -35.12 -17.83
N TRP A 51 -8.96 -35.79 -18.97
CA TRP A 51 -8.16 -35.21 -20.05
C TRP A 51 -8.80 -33.96 -20.66
N LEU A 52 -10.12 -33.96 -20.85
CA LEU A 52 -10.85 -32.79 -21.34
C LEU A 52 -10.71 -31.58 -20.39
N VAL A 53 -10.85 -31.81 -19.08
CA VAL A 53 -10.66 -30.76 -18.08
C VAL A 53 -9.21 -30.26 -18.07
N ALA A 54 -8.23 -31.15 -18.19
CA ALA A 54 -6.83 -30.76 -18.27
C ALA A 54 -6.52 -29.88 -19.49
N ILE A 55 -7.05 -30.24 -20.68
CA ILE A 55 -6.91 -29.44 -21.90
C ILE A 55 -7.54 -28.06 -21.73
N LEU A 56 -8.73 -27.99 -21.12
CA LEU A 56 -9.42 -26.73 -20.86
C LEU A 56 -8.60 -25.83 -19.92
N LEU A 57 -8.03 -26.39 -18.85
CA LEU A 57 -7.19 -25.64 -17.91
C LEU A 57 -5.90 -25.15 -18.58
N CYS A 58 -5.27 -25.96 -19.44
CA CYS A 58 -4.11 -25.53 -20.22
C CYS A 58 -4.45 -24.39 -21.18
N ALA A 59 -5.61 -24.43 -21.85
CA ALA A 59 -6.05 -23.36 -22.73
C ALA A 59 -6.30 -22.05 -21.97
N LEU A 60 -6.94 -22.12 -20.80
CA LEU A 60 -7.14 -20.96 -19.93
C LEU A 60 -5.82 -20.38 -19.43
N ALA A 61 -4.88 -21.23 -19.01
CA ALA A 61 -3.54 -20.81 -18.59
C ALA A 61 -2.76 -20.13 -19.75
N TYR A 62 -2.89 -20.64 -20.97
CA TYR A 62 -2.25 -20.03 -22.13
C TYR A 62 -2.79 -18.62 -22.42
N LEU A 63 -4.11 -18.44 -22.31
CA LEU A 63 -4.74 -17.13 -22.51
C LEU A 63 -4.32 -16.10 -21.46
N THR A 64 -4.23 -16.50 -20.18
CA THR A 64 -3.79 -15.59 -19.10
C THR A 64 -2.32 -15.22 -19.23
N VAL A 65 -1.46 -16.16 -19.60
CA VAL A 65 -0.04 -15.89 -19.87
C VAL A 65 0.14 -14.97 -21.08
N GLY A 66 -0.65 -15.14 -22.15
CA GLY A 66 -0.60 -14.25 -23.32
C GLY A 66 -0.95 -12.80 -22.97
N GLN A 67 -1.94 -12.59 -22.11
CA GLN A 67 -2.27 -11.25 -21.61
C GLN A 67 -1.14 -10.66 -20.77
N ALA A 68 -0.56 -11.44 -19.85
CA ALA A 68 0.58 -11.01 -19.05
C ALA A 68 1.80 -10.64 -19.92
N ALA A 69 2.10 -11.44 -20.95
CA ALA A 69 3.19 -11.16 -21.89
C ALA A 69 2.99 -9.83 -22.64
N SER A 70 1.76 -9.53 -23.06
CA SER A 70 1.45 -8.26 -23.74
C SER A 70 1.63 -7.04 -22.83
N VAL A 71 1.35 -7.18 -21.53
CA VAL A 71 1.56 -6.11 -20.54
C VAL A 71 3.05 -5.91 -20.31
N HIS A 72 3.84 -6.99 -20.18
CA HIS A 72 5.29 -6.88 -20.07
C HIS A 72 5.93 -6.25 -21.31
N GLN A 73 5.44 -6.55 -22.51
CA GLN A 73 5.95 -5.93 -23.73
C GLN A 73 5.66 -4.42 -23.75
N LYS A 74 4.43 -4.02 -23.44
CA LYS A 74 4.07 -2.59 -23.34
C LYS A 74 4.85 -1.86 -22.25
N LEU A 75 5.15 -2.53 -21.15
CA LEU A 75 5.96 -1.98 -20.07
C LEU A 75 7.41 -1.78 -20.53
N ASN A 76 7.99 -2.73 -21.26
CA ASN A 76 9.33 -2.59 -21.83
C ASN A 76 9.40 -1.50 -22.90
N GLU A 77 8.39 -1.38 -23.77
CA GLU A 77 8.28 -0.31 -24.76
C GLU A 77 8.12 1.07 -24.08
N ALA A 78 7.35 1.14 -23.00
CA ALA A 78 7.19 2.34 -22.19
C ALA A 78 8.49 2.75 -21.48
N LEU A 79 9.21 1.78 -20.89
CA LEU A 79 10.52 2.02 -20.25
C LEU A 79 11.59 2.45 -21.26
N ALA A 80 11.56 1.90 -22.49
CA ALA A 80 12.51 2.28 -23.54
C ALA A 80 12.22 3.68 -24.12
N THR A 81 10.98 4.15 -24.02
CA THR A 81 10.54 5.47 -24.50
C THR A 81 10.46 6.50 -23.36
N GLU A 82 10.79 6.10 -22.13
CA GLU A 82 10.72 7.01 -20.99
C GLU A 82 11.72 8.14 -21.20
N PRO A 83 11.27 9.40 -21.33
CA PRO A 83 12.19 10.52 -21.49
C PRO A 83 13.08 10.56 -20.25
N GLN A 84 14.38 10.83 -20.44
CA GLN A 84 15.29 10.99 -19.31
C GLN A 84 14.76 12.13 -18.43
N LEU A 85 14.08 11.77 -17.35
CA LEU A 85 13.56 12.73 -16.41
C LEU A 85 14.76 13.41 -15.74
N PRO A 86 14.72 14.73 -15.56
CA PRO A 86 15.76 15.39 -14.80
C PRO A 86 15.77 14.81 -13.39
N THR A 87 16.94 14.39 -12.93
CA THR A 87 17.11 13.92 -11.57
C THR A 87 16.91 15.11 -10.65
N VAL A 88 15.88 15.02 -9.81
CA VAL A 88 15.59 16.02 -8.80
C VAL A 88 16.53 15.78 -7.63
N THR A 89 17.53 16.64 -7.48
CA THR A 89 18.44 16.61 -6.34
C THR A 89 17.90 17.53 -5.24
N GLN A 90 17.84 17.00 -4.01
CA GLN A 90 17.41 17.78 -2.84
C GLN A 90 18.66 18.25 -2.10
N PHE A 91 18.76 19.56 -1.86
CA PHE A 91 19.82 20.14 -1.04
C PHE A 91 19.21 20.89 0.14
N ASN A 92 19.81 20.82 1.33
CA ASN A 92 19.32 21.61 2.46
C ASN A 92 19.55 23.10 2.17
N LEU A 93 18.50 23.92 2.34
CA LEU A 93 18.67 25.37 2.22
C LEU A 93 19.55 25.86 3.37
N SER A 94 20.52 26.70 3.02
CA SER A 94 21.32 27.38 4.03
C SER A 94 20.51 28.51 4.70
N PRO A 95 20.77 28.84 5.99
CA PRO A 95 20.10 29.94 6.68
C PRO A 95 20.07 31.30 5.95
N PRO A 96 21.15 31.76 5.26
CA PRO A 96 21.10 33.01 4.51
C PRO A 96 20.14 32.98 3.32
N GLN A 97 19.87 31.81 2.74
CA GLN A 97 18.89 31.65 1.66
C GLN A 97 17.46 31.64 2.20
N LEU A 98 17.24 31.17 3.43
CA LEU A 98 15.93 31.11 4.06
C LEU A 98 15.44 32.49 4.55
N LYS A 99 16.36 33.36 4.97
CA LYS A 99 16.08 34.73 5.45
C LYS A 99 15.16 35.57 4.53
N PRO A 100 15.42 35.72 3.22
CA PRO A 100 14.55 36.53 2.34
C PRO A 100 13.12 35.98 2.21
N HIS A 101 12.89 34.70 2.49
CA HIS A 101 11.54 34.13 2.52
C HIS A 101 10.84 34.46 3.84
N ALA A 102 11.57 34.35 4.96
CA ALA A 102 11.08 34.77 6.27
C ALA A 102 10.73 36.27 6.29
N ASP A 103 11.59 37.13 5.74
CA ASP A 103 11.38 38.58 5.67
C ASP A 103 10.11 38.92 4.87
N ARG A 104 9.87 38.25 3.73
CA ARG A 104 8.64 38.41 2.93
C ARG A 104 7.38 37.93 3.65
N LEU A 105 7.50 36.87 4.45
CA LEU A 105 6.40 36.36 5.26
C LEU A 105 6.06 37.34 6.39
N MET A 106 7.08 37.89 7.06
CA MET A 106 6.95 38.92 8.09
C MET A 106 6.34 40.21 7.54
N GLU A 107 6.74 40.65 6.35
CA GLU A 107 6.19 41.84 5.71
C GLU A 107 4.68 41.72 5.48
N ARG A 108 4.21 40.54 5.03
CA ARG A 108 2.80 40.31 4.72
C ARG A 108 1.95 40.02 5.96
N TYR A 109 2.44 39.16 6.86
CA TYR A 109 1.62 38.61 7.96
C TYR A 109 2.12 38.97 9.36
N GLY A 110 3.26 39.65 9.51
CA GLY A 110 3.90 39.92 10.81
C GLY A 110 3.09 40.79 11.78
N LYS A 111 1.96 41.35 11.34
CA LYS A 111 0.99 42.04 12.23
C LYS A 111 0.03 41.07 12.94
N SER A 112 -0.18 39.88 12.37
CA SER A 112 -1.21 38.94 12.79
C SER A 112 -0.64 37.60 13.26
N ILE A 113 0.58 37.25 12.87
CA ILE A 113 1.26 36.03 13.30
C ILE A 113 2.71 36.36 13.67
N ASN A 114 3.27 35.56 14.58
CA ASN A 114 4.66 35.68 14.97
C ASN A 114 5.51 34.73 14.09
N VAL A 115 6.51 35.27 13.40
CA VAL A 115 7.44 34.49 12.58
C VAL A 115 8.80 34.58 13.24
N ILE A 116 9.27 33.45 13.76
CA ILE A 116 10.56 33.35 14.42
C ILE A 116 11.53 32.67 13.45
N PHE A 117 12.57 33.41 13.08
CA PHE A 117 13.70 32.89 12.30
C PHE A 117 14.98 33.11 13.09
N SER A 118 15.56 32.02 13.61
CA SER A 118 16.86 32.06 14.25
C SER A 118 17.90 31.89 13.15
N GLY A 119 18.65 32.94 12.79
CA GLY A 119 19.59 32.92 11.65
C GLY A 119 20.75 31.92 11.72
N ARG A 120 20.75 31.02 12.72
CA ARG A 120 21.65 29.88 12.88
C ARG A 120 20.98 28.53 12.59
N GLU A 121 19.66 28.50 12.46
CA GLU A 121 18.86 27.28 12.34
C GLU A 121 18.24 27.20 10.94
N ASP A 122 18.17 25.98 10.41
CA ASP A 122 17.63 25.71 9.07
C ASP A 122 16.10 25.61 9.06
N PHE A 123 15.43 26.04 10.14
CA PHE A 123 13.99 25.96 10.31
C PHE A 123 13.36 27.33 10.56
N LEU A 124 12.14 27.48 10.07
CA LEU A 124 11.26 28.62 10.25
C LEU A 124 10.13 28.22 11.20
N VAL A 125 9.88 29.03 12.23
CA VAL A 125 8.76 28.79 13.15
C VAL A 125 7.69 29.85 12.92
N ILE A 126 6.45 29.41 12.65
CA ILE A 126 5.30 30.27 12.44
C ILE A 126 4.29 30.00 13.56
N GLU A 127 4.04 31.00 14.38
CA GLU A 127 3.22 30.90 15.58
C GLU A 127 2.03 31.86 15.53
N ALA A 128 0.92 31.41 16.11
CA ALA A 128 -0.24 32.24 16.38
C ALA A 128 -0.75 31.99 17.81
N SER A 129 -1.04 33.09 18.52
CA SER A 129 -1.47 33.07 19.91
C SER A 129 -2.99 33.10 20.07
N ASP A 130 -3.73 33.45 19.02
CA ASP A 130 -5.20 33.55 19.05
C ASP A 130 -5.85 32.63 18.00
N SER A 131 -6.90 31.92 18.42
CA SER A 131 -7.80 31.14 17.57
C SER A 131 -8.40 31.94 16.41
N ALA A 132 -8.67 33.25 16.60
CA ALA A 132 -9.19 34.10 15.54
C ALA A 132 -8.21 34.27 14.37
N GLN A 133 -6.92 34.01 14.61
CA GLN A 133 -5.85 34.11 13.61
C GLN A 133 -5.58 32.79 12.89
N PHE A 134 -6.34 31.73 13.16
CA PHE A 134 -6.15 30.40 12.54
C PHE A 134 -6.15 30.46 11.00
N SER A 135 -7.12 31.17 10.41
CA SER A 135 -7.21 31.31 8.95
C SER A 135 -6.00 32.04 8.37
N THR A 136 -5.52 33.08 9.05
CA THR A 136 -4.33 33.83 8.66
C THR A 136 -3.05 33.00 8.80
N TRP A 137 -2.93 32.24 9.89
CA TRP A 137 -1.81 31.33 10.13
C TRP A 137 -1.74 30.23 9.05
N LEU A 138 -2.87 29.59 8.72
CA LEU A 138 -2.93 28.59 7.66
C LEU A 138 -2.62 29.21 6.28
N SER A 139 -3.13 30.42 6.02
CA SER A 139 -2.83 31.14 4.78
C SER A 139 -1.35 31.52 4.67
N ALA A 140 -0.70 31.84 5.78
CA ALA A 140 0.73 32.13 5.82
C ALA A 140 1.57 30.89 5.52
N ILE A 141 1.18 29.72 6.05
CA ILE A 141 1.82 28.44 5.72
C ILE A 141 1.68 28.13 4.22
N ASN A 142 0.47 28.23 3.67
CA ASN A 142 0.23 27.98 2.24
C ASN A 142 0.96 28.98 1.34
N TYR A 143 1.22 30.19 1.83
CA TYR A 143 1.95 31.21 1.08
C TYR A 143 3.44 30.86 0.91
N LEU A 144 4.03 30.03 1.76
CA LEU A 144 5.43 29.58 1.62
C LEU A 144 5.67 28.88 0.28
N ASP A 145 4.77 27.97 -0.11
CA ASP A 145 4.83 27.27 -1.40
C ASP A 145 4.75 28.26 -2.58
N THR A 146 4.07 29.39 -2.38
CA THR A 146 3.92 30.42 -3.42
C THR A 146 5.17 31.30 -3.54
N ILE A 147 5.85 31.60 -2.42
CA ILE A 147 7.03 32.47 -2.40
C ILE A 147 8.28 31.76 -2.95
N ALA A 148 8.35 30.43 -2.78
CA ALA A 148 9.52 29.63 -3.09
C ALA A 148 9.11 28.31 -3.79
N PRO A 149 8.74 28.35 -5.09
CA PRO A 149 8.33 27.15 -5.82
C PRO A 149 9.47 26.16 -6.06
N ASP A 150 10.72 26.62 -5.94
CA ASP A 150 11.96 25.85 -6.02
C ASP A 150 12.37 25.24 -4.66
N VAL A 151 11.61 25.50 -3.60
CA VAL A 151 11.85 24.97 -2.26
C VAL A 151 10.72 24.04 -1.89
N ARG A 152 11.08 22.82 -1.48
CA ARG A 152 10.17 21.86 -0.88
C ARG A 152 10.16 22.08 0.63
N TRP A 153 9.01 22.47 1.14
CA TRP A 153 8.82 22.69 2.57
C TRP A 153 8.43 21.38 3.27
N ARG A 154 9.06 21.11 4.41
CA ARG A 154 8.79 19.94 5.25
C ARG A 154 8.42 20.40 6.66
N PHE A 155 7.29 19.94 7.16
CA PHE A 155 6.89 20.18 8.55
C PHE A 155 7.68 19.25 9.47
N GLU A 156 8.45 19.82 10.39
CA GLU A 156 9.10 19.06 11.46
C GLU A 156 8.17 18.89 12.66
N ARG A 157 7.45 19.97 13.01
CA ARG A 157 6.48 19.96 14.10
C ARG A 157 5.27 20.80 13.70
N LEU A 158 4.09 20.25 13.95
CA LEU A 158 2.82 20.95 13.84
C LEU A 158 2.09 20.75 15.16
N CYS A 159 1.72 21.82 15.85
CA CYS A 159 0.90 21.74 17.04
C CYS A 159 -0.28 22.71 16.94
N MET A 160 -1.40 22.32 17.54
CA MET A 160 -2.62 23.12 17.61
C MET A 160 -3.31 22.88 18.96
N GLY A 161 -3.85 23.94 19.56
CA GLY A 161 -4.61 23.87 20.80
C GLY A 161 -3.79 23.36 21.97
N GLN A 162 -4.24 22.27 22.58
CA GLN A 162 -3.65 21.72 23.82
C GLN A 162 -2.31 21.00 23.60
N ASP A 163 -1.95 20.71 22.35
CA ASP A 163 -0.68 20.07 22.00
C ASP A 163 0.50 21.07 21.91
N CYS A 164 0.20 22.38 21.90
CA CYS A 164 1.19 23.44 21.93
C CYS A 164 1.53 23.86 23.37
N ASP A 165 2.71 24.48 23.54
CA ASP A 165 3.08 25.09 24.81
C ASP A 165 2.06 26.16 25.23
N LYS A 166 1.82 26.29 26.53
CA LYS A 166 0.67 27.03 27.12
C LYS A 166 0.49 28.48 26.66
N SER A 167 1.51 29.11 26.09
CA SER A 167 1.49 30.50 25.59
C SER A 167 1.14 30.62 24.10
N ILE A 168 1.13 29.52 23.35
CA ILE A 168 0.96 29.49 21.91
C ILE A 168 -0.21 28.55 21.58
N LEU A 169 -1.19 29.02 20.82
CA LEU A 169 -2.31 28.17 20.41
C LEU A 169 -1.99 27.35 19.16
N MET A 170 -1.12 27.85 18.28
CA MET A 170 -0.75 27.18 17.04
C MET A 170 0.71 27.46 16.73
N SER A 171 1.48 26.41 16.41
CA SER A 171 2.86 26.54 15.95
C SER A 171 3.16 25.54 14.84
N ALA A 172 3.85 26.01 13.80
CA ALA A 172 4.41 25.18 12.76
C ALA A 172 5.91 25.44 12.67
N THR A 173 6.71 24.39 12.84
CA THR A 173 8.14 24.37 12.56
C THR A 173 8.36 23.74 11.20
N ILE A 174 8.95 24.51 10.27
CA ILE A 174 9.06 24.15 8.87
C ILE A 174 10.52 24.26 8.44
N LYS A 175 11.00 23.23 7.77
CA LYS A 175 12.34 23.17 7.17
C LYS A 175 12.23 23.25 5.65
N GLY A 176 13.10 24.04 5.02
CA GLY A 176 13.17 24.18 3.57
C GLY A 176 14.25 23.29 2.96
N GLU A 177 13.89 22.48 1.97
CA GLU A 177 14.81 21.71 1.14
C GLU A 177 14.75 22.24 -0.29
N GLY A 178 15.88 22.66 -0.85
CA GLY A 178 15.99 23.21 -2.20
C GLY A 178 15.94 22.11 -3.23
N VAL A 179 15.25 22.39 -4.33
CA VAL A 179 15.04 21.44 -5.40
C VAL A 179 15.91 21.84 -6.59
N GLY A 180 17.02 21.13 -6.77
CA GLY A 180 17.89 21.24 -7.94
C GLY A 180 17.38 20.35 -9.07
N ILE A 181 17.18 20.92 -10.25
CA ILE A 181 16.87 20.17 -11.46
C ILE A 181 18.17 19.94 -12.22
N GLU A 182 18.77 18.76 -12.06
CA GLU A 182 19.94 18.39 -12.83
C GLU A 182 19.47 17.91 -14.21
N ARG A 183 19.77 18.68 -15.27
CA ARG A 183 19.42 18.28 -16.63
C ARG A 183 20.36 17.15 -17.05
N PRO A 184 19.83 16.05 -17.61
CA PRO A 184 20.69 14.99 -18.13
C PRO A 184 21.55 15.56 -19.26
N GLN A 185 22.87 15.39 -19.16
CA GLN A 185 23.75 15.72 -20.27
C GLN A 185 23.49 14.74 -21.42
N PRO A 186 23.37 15.22 -22.66
CA PRO A 186 23.24 14.31 -23.80
C PRO A 186 24.47 13.41 -23.82
N LYS A 187 24.21 12.11 -23.78
CA LYS A 187 25.23 11.08 -23.93
C LYS A 187 25.91 11.33 -25.28
N GLN A 188 27.12 11.89 -25.27
CA GLN A 188 27.97 11.95 -26.45
C GLN A 188 28.46 10.53 -26.69
N ASP A 189 27.71 9.78 -27.50
CA ASP A 189 28.19 8.57 -28.16
C ASP A 189 29.20 8.94 -29.27
#